data_AF-A0A6P2V2D9-F1
#
_entry.id   AF-A0A6P2V2D9-F1
#
_cell.length_a   1.000
_cell.length_b   1.000
_cell.length_c   1.000
_cell.angle_alpha   90.00
_cell.angle_beta   90.00
_cell.angle_gamma   90.00
#
_symmetry.space_group_name_H-M   'P 1'
#
loop_
_entity.id
_entity.type
_entity.pdbx_description
1 polymer ?
#
loop_
_entity_poly.entity_id
_entity_poly.type
_entity_poly.pdbx_seq_one_letter_code
_entity_poly.pdbx_strand_id
1 'polypeptide(L)'
;MTTLTTNSNLASMYEQAGVFLNLDQAARAQSAWFKSFRDDKDVRSFFKKKSVLAKGTSLQVAVIAQIAHVVVSCIEDGEPDLAPTGSEVRELMKSATELATKLNSARPSWLIPEVRTRGFQEPLRKLQATPSIVPARTAGRLPMTQRRTFILRLAHAICEISDEIPVRFITAATARAWEETTERQVREVLTAEERDSIRALVKVKRRNLVDSENTAHLAVSRASVMPSRTSPKPDTRTDGQRLAQVLDIVNGFSDETAAIVLHDALTTAASELGIEPDLTGE
;
A
#
# COMPACT_ATOMS: atom_id res chain seq x y z
N MET A 1 -13.38 -11.09 10.81
CA MET A 1 -13.78 -11.48 12.19
C MET A 1 -13.96 -13.00 12.40
N THR A 2 -14.27 -13.81 11.39
CA THR A 2 -14.45 -15.28 11.50
C THR A 2 -13.15 -16.10 11.63
N THR A 3 -11.98 -15.52 11.40
CA THR A 3 -10.67 -16.20 11.44
C THR A 3 -9.97 -16.13 12.80
N LEU A 4 -10.30 -15.11 13.63
CA LEU A 4 -9.81 -14.99 15.00
C LEU A 4 -10.37 -16.09 15.92
N THR A 5 -11.53 -16.66 15.59
CA THR A 5 -12.15 -17.75 16.36
C THR A 5 -11.52 -19.12 16.12
N THR A 6 -10.68 -19.29 15.08
CA THR A 6 -10.09 -20.59 14.72
C THR A 6 -8.59 -20.72 15.08
N ASN A 7 -7.87 -19.62 15.24
CA ASN A 7 -6.45 -19.64 15.63
C ASN A 7 -6.20 -18.80 16.89
N SER A 8 -6.21 -19.47 18.04
CA SER A 8 -6.01 -18.86 19.37
C SER A 8 -4.65 -18.16 19.51
N ASN A 9 -3.62 -18.68 18.84
CA ASN A 9 -2.28 -18.12 18.90
C ASN A 9 -2.19 -16.81 18.12
N LEU A 10 -2.82 -16.75 16.94
CA LEU A 10 -2.91 -15.52 16.15
C LEU A 10 -3.75 -14.45 16.87
N ALA A 11 -4.85 -14.84 17.52
CA ALA A 11 -5.66 -13.92 18.32
C ALA A 11 -4.89 -13.34 19.53
N SER A 12 -4.19 -14.19 20.27
CA SER A 12 -3.31 -13.75 21.37
C SER A 12 -2.17 -12.85 20.87
N MET A 13 -1.58 -13.19 19.72
CA MET A 13 -0.53 -12.38 19.09
C MET A 13 -1.03 -11.01 18.65
N TYR A 14 -2.29 -10.91 18.20
CA TYR A 14 -2.95 -9.65 17.84
C TYR A 14 -3.19 -8.74 19.04
N GLU A 15 -3.74 -9.27 20.13
CA GLU A 15 -3.97 -8.51 21.36
C GLU A 15 -2.64 -7.96 21.91
N GLN A 16 -1.62 -8.81 21.99
CA GLN A 16 -0.29 -8.41 22.45
C GLN A 16 0.37 -7.38 21.52
N ALA A 17 0.20 -7.52 20.20
CA ALA A 17 0.68 -6.54 19.22
C ALA A 17 0.01 -5.17 19.41
N GLY A 18 -1.31 -5.14 19.60
CA GLY A 18 -2.05 -3.91 19.88
C GLY A 18 -1.57 -3.21 21.15
N VAL A 19 -1.42 -3.97 22.25
CA VAL A 19 -0.87 -3.44 23.51
C VAL A 19 0.54 -2.89 23.30
N PHE A 20 1.41 -3.62 22.60
CA PHE A 20 2.78 -3.20 22.34
C PHE A 20 2.87 -1.91 21.51
N LEU A 21 2.01 -1.75 20.50
CA LEU A 21 1.98 -0.54 19.66
C LEU A 21 1.44 0.68 20.41
N ASN A 22 0.64 0.51 21.45
CA ASN A 22 0.17 1.63 22.29
C ASN A 22 1.21 2.11 23.32
N LEU A 23 2.32 1.38 23.51
CA LEU A 23 3.41 1.79 24.38
C LEU A 23 4.31 2.84 23.71
N ASP A 24 4.92 3.71 24.51
CA ASP A 24 5.99 4.60 24.06
C ASP A 24 7.29 3.83 23.77
N GLN A 25 8.26 4.48 23.12
CA GLN A 25 9.48 3.79 22.68
C GLN A 25 10.31 3.20 23.84
N ALA A 26 10.32 3.88 24.99
CA ALA A 26 11.04 3.42 26.18
C ALA A 26 10.37 2.20 26.82
N ALA A 27 9.05 2.21 26.98
CA ALA A 27 8.28 1.09 27.50
C ALA A 27 8.26 -0.10 26.53
N ARG A 28 8.23 0.14 25.21
CA ARG A 28 8.40 -0.91 24.20
C ARG A 28 9.69 -1.70 24.41
N ALA A 29 10.81 -1.02 24.66
CA ALA A 29 12.10 -1.66 24.92
C ALA A 29 12.12 -2.53 26.18
N GLN A 30 11.23 -2.28 27.14
CA GLN A 30 11.14 -3.02 28.40
C GLN A 30 10.05 -4.10 28.39
N SER A 31 9.14 -4.05 27.41
CA SER A 31 8.00 -4.95 27.30
C SER A 31 8.38 -6.43 27.20
N ALA A 32 7.50 -7.29 27.70
CA ALA A 32 7.63 -8.74 27.57
C ALA A 32 7.61 -9.18 26.10
N TRP A 33 6.79 -8.53 25.26
CA TRP A 33 6.75 -8.73 23.81
C TRP A 33 8.13 -8.54 23.18
N PHE A 34 8.77 -7.39 23.41
CA PHE A 34 10.10 -7.11 22.88
C PHE A 34 11.15 -8.13 23.34
N LYS A 35 11.21 -8.39 24.65
CA LYS A 35 12.18 -9.35 25.23
C LYS A 35 11.98 -10.75 24.65
N SER A 36 10.73 -11.18 24.50
CA SER A 36 10.41 -12.50 23.98
C SER A 36 10.97 -12.71 22.57
N PHE A 37 10.89 -11.72 21.67
CA PHE A 37 11.44 -11.83 20.31
C PHE A 37 12.95 -11.65 20.25
N ARG A 38 13.48 -10.68 21.02
CA ARG A 38 14.92 -10.38 21.04
C ARG A 38 15.74 -11.53 21.61
N ASP A 39 15.25 -12.14 22.68
CA ASP A 39 16.00 -13.12 23.47
C ASP A 39 15.80 -14.58 22.98
N ASP A 40 14.91 -14.77 22.01
CA ASP A 40 14.66 -16.03 21.32
C ASP A 40 15.95 -16.65 20.77
N LYS A 41 16.17 -17.94 21.03
CA LYS A 41 17.42 -18.64 20.70
C LYS A 41 17.72 -18.60 19.20
N ASP A 42 16.69 -18.68 18.35
CA ASP A 42 16.83 -18.80 16.90
C ASP A 42 17.04 -17.43 16.25
N VAL A 43 16.67 -16.37 16.95
CA VAL A 43 16.71 -14.97 16.49
C VAL A 43 17.87 -14.19 17.08
N ARG A 44 18.38 -14.56 18.25
CA ARG A 44 19.41 -13.82 18.98
C ARG A 44 20.64 -13.48 18.12
N SER A 45 21.00 -14.36 17.19
CA SER A 45 22.11 -14.12 16.25
C SER A 45 21.87 -12.94 15.29
N PHE A 46 20.63 -12.70 14.86
CA PHE A 46 20.25 -11.58 14.01
C PHE A 46 20.46 -10.23 14.70
N PHE A 47 20.12 -10.14 16.00
CA PHE A 47 20.34 -8.93 16.79
C PHE A 47 21.77 -8.76 17.31
N LYS A 48 22.53 -9.86 17.50
CA LYS A 48 23.87 -9.81 18.13
C LYS A 48 25.06 -9.85 17.17
N LYS A 49 24.99 -10.54 16.03
CA LYS A 49 26.22 -10.92 15.30
C LYS A 49 26.68 -9.94 14.20
N LYS A 50 25.82 -9.24 13.46
CA LYS A 50 26.28 -8.49 12.25
C LYS A 50 25.50 -7.26 11.78
N SER A 51 24.43 -6.80 12.43
CA SER A 51 23.59 -5.74 11.88
C SER A 51 23.74 -4.39 12.60
N VAL A 52 23.32 -3.30 11.94
CA VAL A 52 23.12 -1.96 12.53
C VAL A 52 22.26 -2.04 13.81
N LEU A 53 21.42 -3.08 13.93
CA LEU A 53 20.56 -3.37 15.07
C LEU A 53 21.34 -3.72 16.35
N ALA A 54 22.58 -4.20 16.24
CA ALA A 54 23.43 -4.43 17.43
C ALA A 54 23.84 -3.13 18.12
N LYS A 55 23.79 -2.00 17.41
CA LYS A 55 24.29 -0.69 17.90
C LYS A 55 23.27 0.09 18.74
N GLY A 56 21.98 -0.27 18.71
CA GLY A 56 20.97 0.49 19.44
C GLY A 56 19.66 -0.24 19.65
N THR A 57 19.15 -0.18 20.89
CA THR A 57 17.86 -0.76 21.30
C THR A 57 16.68 -0.16 20.53
N SER A 58 16.77 1.10 20.12
CA SER A 58 15.74 1.79 19.33
C SER A 58 15.48 1.10 17.99
N LEU A 59 16.53 0.68 17.28
CA LEU A 59 16.41 -0.05 16.02
C LEU A 59 15.89 -1.47 16.22
N GLN A 60 16.30 -2.14 17.30
CA GLN A 60 15.76 -3.45 17.65
C GLN A 60 14.25 -3.37 17.94
N VAL A 61 13.83 -2.32 18.67
CA VAL A 61 12.42 -2.03 18.93
C VAL A 61 11.68 -1.74 17.63
N ALA A 62 12.26 -0.96 16.71
CA ALA A 62 11.65 -0.66 15.42
C ALA A 62 11.42 -1.92 14.58
N VAL A 63 12.39 -2.84 14.54
CA VAL A 63 12.25 -4.12 13.82
C VAL A 63 11.18 -5.01 14.45
N ILE A 64 11.13 -5.10 15.79
CA ILE A 64 10.10 -5.88 16.48
C ILE A 64 8.72 -5.22 16.36
N ALA A 65 8.65 -3.90 16.27
CA ALA A 65 7.40 -3.18 15.99
C ALA A 65 6.83 -3.52 14.60
N GLN A 66 7.68 -3.84 13.62
CA GLN A 66 7.18 -4.33 12.32
C GLN A 66 6.41 -5.64 12.44
N ILE A 67 6.81 -6.54 13.36
CA ILE A 67 6.01 -7.74 13.63
C ILE A 67 4.61 -7.32 14.08
N ALA A 68 4.51 -6.44 15.06
CA ALA A 68 3.23 -5.99 15.59
C ALA A 68 2.37 -5.29 14.53
N HIS A 69 2.94 -4.38 13.73
CA HIS A 69 2.23 -3.72 12.63
C HIS A 69 1.74 -4.72 11.57
N VAL A 70 2.56 -5.70 11.20
CA VAL A 70 2.16 -6.70 10.20
C VAL A 70 1.06 -7.60 10.76
N VAL A 71 1.13 -8.03 12.02
CA VAL A 71 0.05 -8.80 12.68
C VAL A 71 -1.27 -8.05 12.62
N VAL A 72 -1.29 -6.78 13.02
CA VAL A 72 -2.49 -5.94 13.01
C VAL A 72 -3.03 -5.80 11.58
N SER A 73 -2.18 -5.42 10.63
CA SER A 73 -2.58 -5.28 9.22
C SER A 73 -3.15 -6.56 8.62
N CYS A 74 -2.58 -7.73 8.94
CA CYS A 74 -3.04 -9.01 8.40
C CYS A 74 -4.42 -9.42 8.92
N ILE A 75 -4.86 -8.88 10.05
CA ILE A 75 -6.13 -9.21 10.70
C ILE A 75 -7.20 -8.16 10.36
N GLU A 76 -6.83 -6.88 10.33
CA GLU A 76 -7.72 -5.78 10.01
C GLU A 76 -8.03 -5.69 8.51
N ASP A 77 -7.06 -5.94 7.63
CA ASP A 77 -7.27 -5.87 6.16
C ASP A 77 -8.12 -7.03 5.60
N GLY A 78 -8.47 -8.03 6.43
CA GLY A 78 -9.19 -9.23 5.99
C GLY A 78 -8.33 -10.25 5.23
N GLU A 79 -8.93 -11.37 4.82
CA GLU A 79 -8.24 -12.29 3.91
C GLU A 79 -8.05 -11.60 2.54
N PRO A 80 -6.84 -11.63 1.95
CA PRO A 80 -6.64 -11.07 0.63
C PRO A 80 -7.53 -11.81 -0.38
N ASP A 81 -8.28 -11.07 -1.19
CA ASP A 81 -9.05 -11.65 -2.30
C ASP A 81 -8.12 -12.50 -3.17
N LEU A 82 -8.33 -13.80 -3.12
CA LEU A 82 -7.50 -14.76 -3.84
C LEU A 82 -7.79 -14.62 -5.34
N ALA A 83 -6.74 -14.38 -6.13
CA ALA A 83 -6.86 -14.51 -7.58
C ALA A 83 -7.36 -15.91 -7.96
N PRO A 84 -8.29 -16.03 -8.93
CA PRO A 84 -8.93 -17.29 -9.25
C PRO A 84 -7.94 -18.32 -9.78
N THR A 85 -8.18 -19.61 -9.53
CA THR A 85 -7.38 -20.70 -10.11
C THR A 85 -7.60 -20.81 -11.61
N GLY A 86 -6.64 -21.40 -12.32
CA GLY A 86 -6.84 -21.77 -13.72
C GLY A 86 -8.00 -22.76 -13.94
N SER A 87 -8.36 -23.57 -12.93
CA SER A 87 -9.58 -24.39 -12.96
C SER A 87 -10.85 -23.56 -12.82
N GLU A 88 -10.92 -22.68 -11.83
CA GLU A 88 -12.08 -21.77 -11.62
C GLU A 88 -12.32 -20.89 -12.85
N VAL A 89 -11.26 -20.34 -13.44
CA VAL A 89 -11.34 -19.56 -14.69
C VAL A 89 -11.90 -20.41 -15.82
N ARG A 90 -11.44 -21.65 -15.99
CA ARG A 90 -11.94 -22.56 -17.04
C ARG A 90 -13.39 -23.00 -16.80
N GLU A 91 -13.78 -23.21 -15.55
CA GLU A 91 -15.17 -23.53 -15.18
C GLU A 91 -16.11 -22.36 -15.47
N LEU A 92 -15.68 -21.12 -15.21
CA LEU A 92 -16.40 -19.91 -15.60
C LEU A 92 -16.56 -19.80 -17.12
N MET A 93 -15.48 -20.00 -17.89
CA MET A 93 -15.56 -20.01 -19.36
C MET A 93 -16.54 -21.08 -19.86
N LYS A 94 -16.48 -22.28 -19.26
CA LYS A 94 -17.37 -23.40 -19.61
C LYS A 94 -18.82 -23.06 -19.30
N SER A 95 -19.10 -22.51 -18.12
CA SER A 95 -20.45 -22.11 -17.69
C SER A 95 -21.02 -21.01 -18.60
N ALA A 96 -20.20 -20.03 -18.99
CA ALA A 96 -20.60 -18.99 -19.94
C ALA A 96 -20.86 -19.55 -21.34
N THR A 97 -20.11 -20.57 -21.76
CA THR A 97 -20.32 -21.28 -23.03
C THR A 97 -21.61 -22.09 -23.02
N GLU A 98 -21.86 -22.82 -21.94
CA GLU A 98 -23.10 -23.59 -21.73
C GLU A 98 -24.35 -22.70 -21.65
N LEU A 99 -24.23 -21.54 -21.01
CA LEU A 99 -25.33 -20.58 -20.98
C LEU A 99 -25.63 -20.05 -22.39
N ALA A 100 -24.62 -19.67 -23.16
CA ALA A 100 -24.84 -19.21 -24.53
C ALA A 100 -25.45 -20.27 -25.44
N THR A 101 -25.03 -21.53 -25.33
CA THR A 101 -25.62 -22.62 -26.13
C THR A 101 -27.07 -22.91 -25.72
N LYS A 102 -27.40 -22.82 -24.43
CA LYS A 102 -28.80 -22.91 -23.95
C LYS A 102 -29.65 -21.75 -24.47
N LEU A 103 -29.13 -20.52 -24.46
CA LEU A 103 -29.86 -19.36 -24.96
C LEU A 103 -30.06 -19.40 -26.49
N ASN A 104 -29.09 -19.93 -27.23
CA ASN A 104 -29.19 -20.08 -28.69
C ASN A 104 -30.15 -21.21 -29.10
N SER A 105 -30.27 -22.26 -28.29
CA SER A 105 -31.17 -23.39 -28.55
C SER A 105 -32.59 -23.19 -28.00
N ALA A 106 -32.78 -22.26 -27.05
CA ALA A 106 -34.09 -21.92 -26.50
C ALA A 106 -35.00 -21.25 -27.55
N ARG A 107 -36.31 -21.51 -27.43
CA ARG A 107 -37.30 -20.89 -28.29
C ARG A 107 -37.32 -19.38 -28.06
N PRO A 108 -37.37 -18.54 -29.12
CA PRO A 108 -37.36 -17.09 -28.97
C PRO A 108 -38.47 -16.54 -28.06
N SER A 109 -39.63 -17.20 -28.04
CA SER A 109 -40.79 -16.84 -27.23
C SER A 109 -40.62 -17.12 -25.73
N TRP A 110 -39.58 -17.86 -25.32
CA TRP A 110 -39.29 -18.16 -23.91
C TRP A 110 -38.26 -17.19 -23.32
N LEU A 111 -37.65 -16.35 -24.15
CA LEU A 111 -36.56 -15.47 -23.77
C LEU A 111 -37.04 -14.04 -23.70
N ILE A 112 -36.48 -13.28 -22.77
CA ILE A 112 -36.65 -11.83 -22.75
C ILE A 112 -35.95 -11.22 -23.98
N PRO A 113 -36.51 -10.17 -24.61
CA PRO A 113 -35.94 -9.56 -25.82
C PRO A 113 -34.47 -9.13 -25.67
N GLU A 114 -34.08 -8.73 -24.46
CA GLU A 114 -32.76 -8.23 -24.10
C GLU A 114 -31.66 -9.26 -24.33
N VAL A 115 -31.98 -10.56 -24.28
CA VAL A 115 -31.02 -11.66 -24.53
C VAL A 115 -30.37 -11.53 -25.91
N ARG A 116 -31.08 -10.96 -26.90
CA ARG A 116 -30.56 -10.80 -28.27
C ARG A 116 -29.84 -9.47 -28.48
N THR A 117 -29.89 -8.57 -27.52
CA THR A 117 -29.25 -7.26 -27.65
C THR A 117 -27.74 -7.39 -27.56
N ARG A 118 -27.05 -6.46 -28.23
CA ARG A 118 -25.59 -6.35 -28.16
C ARG A 118 -25.10 -6.18 -26.71
N GLY A 119 -25.85 -5.42 -25.90
CA GLY A 119 -25.54 -5.16 -24.48
C GLY A 119 -25.54 -6.42 -23.60
N PHE A 120 -26.28 -7.47 -23.97
CA PHE A 120 -26.26 -8.75 -23.27
C PHE A 120 -25.24 -9.73 -23.89
N GLN A 121 -25.18 -9.79 -25.22
CA GLN A 121 -24.35 -10.76 -25.94
C GLN A 121 -22.84 -10.45 -25.85
N GLU A 122 -22.45 -9.17 -25.80
CA GLU A 122 -21.02 -8.81 -25.70
C GLU A 122 -20.39 -9.17 -24.36
N PRO A 123 -20.99 -8.84 -23.19
CA PRO A 123 -20.48 -9.30 -21.90
C PRO A 123 -20.40 -10.83 -21.80
N LEU A 124 -21.38 -11.55 -22.35
CA LEU A 124 -21.38 -13.02 -22.36
C LEU A 124 -20.21 -13.58 -23.20
N ARG A 125 -19.94 -13.01 -24.39
CA ARG A 125 -18.75 -13.38 -25.18
C ARG A 125 -17.46 -13.04 -24.46
N LYS A 126 -17.39 -11.89 -23.76
CA LYS A 126 -16.22 -11.53 -22.95
C LYS A 126 -15.99 -12.54 -21.83
N LEU A 127 -17.03 -13.00 -21.14
CA LEU A 127 -16.91 -14.06 -20.13
C LEU A 127 -16.44 -15.40 -20.71
N GLN A 128 -16.79 -15.73 -21.95
CA GLN A 128 -16.32 -16.95 -22.62
C GLN A 128 -14.83 -16.90 -22.97
N ALA A 129 -14.29 -15.73 -23.29
CA ALA A 129 -12.91 -15.57 -23.75
C ALA A 129 -11.94 -15.10 -22.65
N THR A 130 -12.38 -14.18 -21.79
CA THR A 130 -11.56 -13.51 -20.77
C THR A 130 -12.41 -13.21 -19.54
N PRO A 131 -12.76 -14.24 -18.74
CA PRO A 131 -13.65 -14.09 -17.59
C PRO A 131 -13.00 -13.38 -16.39
N SER A 132 -11.67 -13.25 -16.37
CA SER A 132 -10.94 -12.63 -15.26
C SER A 132 -10.06 -11.50 -15.75
N ILE A 133 -10.14 -10.38 -15.03
CA ILE A 133 -9.25 -9.21 -15.18
C ILE A 133 -7.91 -9.41 -14.46
N VAL A 134 -7.81 -10.42 -13.59
CA VAL A 134 -6.60 -10.76 -12.84
C VAL A 134 -6.02 -12.06 -13.40
N PRO A 135 -4.70 -12.15 -13.63
CA PRO A 135 -4.08 -13.40 -14.07
C PRO A 135 -4.39 -14.54 -13.10
N ALA A 136 -4.79 -15.69 -13.65
CA ALA A 136 -5.09 -16.87 -12.85
C ALA A 136 -3.85 -17.35 -12.09
N ARG A 137 -4.03 -17.81 -10.84
CA ARG A 137 -2.91 -18.37 -10.07
C ARG A 137 -2.46 -19.71 -10.68
N THR A 138 -1.15 -19.86 -10.87
CA THR A 138 -0.52 -21.11 -11.29
C THR A 138 -0.68 -22.18 -10.20
N ALA A 139 -0.97 -23.41 -10.61
CA ALA A 139 -1.25 -24.56 -9.73
C ALA A 139 -0.13 -24.94 -8.74
N GLY A 140 1.04 -24.28 -8.80
CA GLY A 140 2.16 -24.47 -7.87
C GLY A 140 2.30 -23.36 -6.81
N ARG A 141 1.59 -22.22 -6.93
CA ARG A 141 1.59 -21.20 -5.88
C ARG A 141 0.57 -21.60 -4.82
N LEU A 142 1.07 -21.97 -3.64
CA LEU A 142 0.25 -22.13 -2.44
C LEU A 142 -0.73 -20.93 -2.33
N PRO A 143 -2.00 -21.15 -1.95
CA PRO A 143 -2.94 -20.04 -1.71
C PRO A 143 -2.28 -18.96 -0.84
N MET A 144 -2.62 -17.68 -1.05
CA MET A 144 -2.28 -16.60 -0.12
C MET A 144 -3.08 -16.79 1.17
N THR A 145 -2.73 -17.83 1.91
CA THR A 145 -3.17 -18.01 3.28
C THR A 145 -2.67 -16.82 4.08
N GLN A 146 -3.38 -16.47 5.15
CA GLN A 146 -2.95 -15.42 6.08
C GLN A 146 -1.47 -15.58 6.48
N ARG A 147 -0.99 -16.82 6.63
CA ARG A 147 0.42 -17.15 6.86
C ARG A 147 1.35 -16.67 5.76
N ARG A 148 1.05 -16.96 4.49
CA ARG A 148 1.88 -16.54 3.35
C ARG A 148 1.92 -15.01 3.27
N THR A 149 0.77 -14.36 3.43
CA THR A 149 0.67 -12.89 3.44
C THR A 149 1.49 -12.28 4.56
N PHE A 150 1.40 -12.84 5.77
CA PHE A 150 2.20 -12.43 6.92
C PHE A 150 3.69 -12.53 6.64
N ILE A 151 4.16 -13.67 6.10
CA ILE A 151 5.58 -13.89 5.76
C ILE A 151 6.06 -12.83 4.76
N LEU A 152 5.30 -12.54 3.70
CA LEU A 152 5.69 -11.60 2.65
C LEU A 152 5.70 -10.15 3.17
N ARG A 153 4.66 -9.74 3.90
CA ARG A 153 4.58 -8.40 4.50
C ARG A 153 5.69 -8.18 5.53
N LEU A 154 5.96 -9.19 6.37
CA LEU A 154 7.04 -9.11 7.34
C LEU A 154 8.42 -9.05 6.67
N ALA A 155 8.66 -9.85 5.63
CA ALA A 155 9.89 -9.78 4.85
C ALA A 155 10.11 -8.40 4.24
N HIS A 156 9.06 -7.80 3.67
CA HIS A 156 9.10 -6.46 3.11
C HIS A 156 9.43 -5.41 4.19
N ALA A 157 8.67 -5.40 5.29
CA ALA A 157 8.85 -4.44 6.38
C ALA A 157 10.24 -4.51 7.04
N ILE A 158 10.80 -5.71 7.20
CA ILE A 158 12.17 -5.86 7.72
C ILE A 158 13.19 -5.38 6.69
N CYS A 159 13.02 -5.72 5.41
CA CYS A 159 13.91 -5.27 4.35
C CYS A 159 13.95 -3.74 4.24
N GLU A 160 12.82 -3.05 4.48
CA GLU A 160 12.76 -1.59 4.52
C GLU A 160 13.65 -0.99 5.63
N ILE A 161 13.78 -1.66 6.78
CA ILE A 161 14.56 -1.15 7.91
C ILE A 161 16.03 -1.59 7.85
N SER A 162 16.29 -2.87 7.56
CA SER A 162 17.62 -3.46 7.72
C SER A 162 18.32 -3.83 6.41
N ASP A 163 17.68 -3.61 5.26
CA ASP A 163 18.19 -4.01 3.93
C ASP A 163 18.49 -5.52 3.80
N GLU A 164 17.93 -6.31 4.72
CA GLU A 164 18.14 -7.74 4.85
C GLU A 164 16.79 -8.47 4.96
N ILE A 165 16.76 -9.72 4.52
CA ILE A 165 15.60 -10.61 4.67
C ILE A 165 16.04 -11.81 5.53
N PRO A 166 15.98 -11.68 6.88
CA PRO A 166 16.45 -12.70 7.80
C PRO A 166 15.43 -13.85 7.92
N VAL A 167 15.58 -14.88 7.08
CA VAL A 167 14.65 -16.03 7.01
C VAL A 167 14.37 -16.67 8.37
N ARG A 168 15.40 -16.86 9.22
CA ARG A 168 15.23 -17.45 10.56
C ARG A 168 14.40 -16.58 11.50
N PHE A 169 14.60 -15.26 11.45
CA PHE A 169 13.81 -14.34 12.25
C PHE A 169 12.35 -14.32 11.79
N ILE A 170 12.11 -14.27 10.48
CA ILE A 170 10.78 -14.34 9.89
C ILE A 170 10.09 -15.67 10.26
N THR A 171 10.84 -16.78 10.24
CA THR A 171 10.34 -18.09 10.66
C THR A 171 9.92 -18.09 12.13
N ALA A 172 10.79 -17.63 13.03
CA ALA A 172 10.48 -17.56 14.46
C ALA A 172 9.27 -16.66 14.75
N ALA A 173 9.14 -15.53 14.04
CA ALA A 173 7.99 -14.64 14.17
C ALA A 173 6.69 -15.29 13.66
N THR A 174 6.74 -15.95 12.50
CA THR A 174 5.58 -16.62 11.92
C THR A 174 5.15 -17.84 12.75
N ALA A 175 6.10 -18.57 13.32
CA ALA A 175 5.85 -19.73 14.16
C ALA A 175 5.06 -19.40 15.43
N ARG A 176 5.03 -18.14 15.88
CA ARG A 176 4.20 -17.74 17.03
C ARG A 176 2.71 -17.63 16.71
N ALA A 177 2.36 -17.33 15.46
CA ALA A 177 0.97 -17.34 15.00
C ALA A 177 0.58 -18.71 14.41
N TRP A 178 1.54 -19.44 13.84
CA TRP A 178 1.34 -20.75 13.21
C TRP A 178 2.47 -21.70 13.59
N GLU A 179 2.30 -22.45 14.68
CA GLU A 179 3.34 -23.28 15.34
C GLU A 179 4.01 -24.29 14.41
N GLU A 180 3.28 -24.81 13.42
CA GLU A 180 3.79 -25.77 12.45
C GLU A 180 4.68 -25.14 11.36
N THR A 181 4.92 -23.82 11.43
CA THR A 181 5.73 -23.11 10.43
C THR A 181 7.20 -23.46 10.55
N THR A 182 7.73 -24.12 9.53
CA THR A 182 9.14 -24.49 9.43
C THR A 182 9.94 -23.53 8.56
N GLU A 183 11.27 -23.47 8.75
CA GLU A 183 12.17 -22.66 7.91
C GLU A 183 12.05 -23.04 6.43
N ARG A 184 11.79 -24.32 6.13
CA ARG A 184 11.57 -24.82 4.77
C ARG A 184 10.34 -24.17 4.13
N GLN A 185 9.21 -24.14 4.82
CA GLN A 185 7.98 -23.51 4.33
C GLN A 185 8.19 -22.01 4.10
N VAL A 186 8.93 -21.33 4.99
CA VAL A 186 9.26 -19.91 4.81
C VAL A 186 10.16 -19.70 3.59
N ARG A 187 11.10 -20.60 3.30
CA ARG A 187 11.93 -20.55 2.08
C ARG A 187 11.14 -20.86 0.80
N GLU A 188 10.13 -21.72 0.87
CA GLU A 188 9.21 -21.99 -0.23
C GLU A 188 8.33 -20.75 -0.55
N VAL A 189 8.01 -19.95 0.46
CA VAL A 189 7.35 -18.65 0.27
C VAL A 189 8.33 -17.59 -0.23
N LEU A 190 9.48 -17.44 0.43
CA LEU A 190 10.53 -16.46 0.13
C LEU A 190 11.58 -17.09 -0.79
N THR A 191 11.18 -17.40 -2.02
CA THR A 191 12.10 -17.87 -3.07
C THR A 191 13.17 -16.82 -3.38
N ALA A 192 14.20 -17.19 -4.14
CA ALA A 192 15.22 -16.21 -4.57
C ALA A 192 14.58 -15.06 -5.35
N GLU A 193 13.72 -15.38 -6.31
CA GLU A 193 12.95 -14.42 -7.10
C GLU A 193 12.11 -13.48 -6.23
N GLU A 194 11.40 -14.02 -5.23
CA GLU A 194 10.56 -13.21 -4.35
C GLU A 194 11.40 -12.26 -3.49
N ARG A 195 12.54 -12.72 -2.98
CA ARG A 195 13.47 -11.87 -2.21
C ARG A 195 14.06 -10.76 -3.07
N ASP A 196 14.39 -11.05 -4.32
CA ASP A 196 14.93 -10.06 -5.25
C ASP A 196 13.85 -9.04 -5.67
N SER A 197 12.61 -9.50 -5.86
CA SER A 197 11.44 -8.63 -6.08
C SER A 197 11.20 -7.69 -4.91
N ILE A 198 11.19 -8.20 -3.68
CA ILE A 198 11.05 -7.39 -2.46
C ILE A 198 12.17 -6.34 -2.37
N ARG A 199 13.43 -6.75 -2.59
CA ARG A 199 14.57 -5.82 -2.57
C ARG A 199 14.46 -4.75 -3.64
N ALA A 200 14.05 -5.11 -4.85
CA ALA A 200 13.86 -4.17 -5.95
C ALA A 200 12.76 -3.16 -5.59
N LEU A 201 11.63 -3.61 -5.06
CA LEU A 201 10.51 -2.77 -4.65
C LEU A 201 10.92 -1.78 -3.55
N VAL A 202 11.59 -2.27 -2.50
CA VAL A 202 12.10 -1.42 -1.41
C VAL A 202 13.11 -0.39 -1.93
N LYS A 203 13.99 -0.79 -2.85
CA LYS A 203 14.97 0.11 -3.47
C LYS A 203 14.31 1.21 -4.30
N VAL A 204 13.27 0.89 -5.07
CA VAL A 204 12.48 1.88 -5.82
C VAL A 204 11.77 2.82 -4.85
N LYS A 205 11.11 2.29 -3.81
CA LYS A 205 10.42 3.11 -2.80
C LYS A 205 11.38 4.07 -2.09
N ARG A 206 12.56 3.61 -1.67
CA ARG A 206 13.58 4.47 -1.04
C ARG A 206 14.06 5.57 -1.98
N ARG A 207 14.27 5.27 -3.27
CA ARG A 207 14.62 6.31 -4.26
C ARG A 207 13.54 7.37 -4.37
N ASN A 208 12.29 6.95 -4.55
CA ASN A 208 11.15 7.87 -4.64
C ASN A 208 11.00 8.73 -3.39
N LEU A 209 11.24 8.17 -2.19
CA LEU A 209 11.21 8.92 -0.95
C LEU A 209 12.32 9.98 -0.90
N VAL A 210 13.56 9.60 -1.22
CA VAL A 210 14.70 10.52 -1.26
C VAL A 210 14.49 11.62 -2.30
N ASP A 211 13.96 11.29 -3.48
CA ASP A 211 13.67 12.28 -4.52
C ASP A 211 12.56 13.25 -4.08
N SER A 212 11.54 12.76 -3.39
CA SER A 212 10.47 13.57 -2.79
C SER A 212 11.00 14.49 -1.69
N GLU A 213 11.79 13.95 -0.74
CA GLU A 213 12.42 14.71 0.34
C GLU A 213 13.34 15.79 -0.21
N ASN A 214 14.19 15.46 -1.19
CA ASN A 214 15.05 16.43 -1.87
C ASN A 214 14.25 17.53 -2.56
N THR A 215 13.16 17.16 -3.23
CA THR A 215 12.27 18.13 -3.90
C THR A 215 11.61 19.07 -2.88
N ALA A 216 11.10 18.52 -1.77
CA ALA A 216 10.52 19.29 -0.68
C ALA A 216 11.57 20.21 -0.03
N HIS A 217 12.76 19.70 0.27
CA HIS A 217 13.87 20.50 0.81
C HIS A 217 14.27 21.64 -0.12
N LEU A 218 14.32 21.41 -1.43
CA LEU A 218 14.60 22.45 -2.43
C LEU A 218 13.48 23.49 -2.49
N ALA A 219 12.22 23.07 -2.41
CA ALA A 219 11.07 23.98 -2.38
C ALA A 219 11.09 24.86 -1.12
N VAL A 220 11.32 24.27 0.05
CA VAL A 220 11.46 25.01 1.33
C VAL A 220 12.65 25.96 1.27
N SER A 221 13.78 25.51 0.73
CA SER A 221 14.99 26.36 0.59
C SER A 221 14.71 27.56 -0.33
N ARG A 222 14.04 27.35 -1.47
CA ARG A 222 13.64 28.43 -2.39
C ARG A 222 12.63 29.40 -1.76
N ALA A 223 11.67 28.90 -0.99
CA ALA A 223 10.71 29.73 -0.28
C ALA A 223 11.36 30.51 0.90
N SER A 224 12.45 29.98 1.47
CA SER A 224 13.18 30.60 2.58
C SER A 224 14.20 31.66 2.14
N VAL A 225 14.55 31.70 0.85
CA VAL A 225 15.35 32.80 0.30
C VAL A 225 14.43 34.01 0.13
N MET A 226 14.61 35.00 1.00
CA MET A 226 13.95 36.30 0.86
C MET A 226 14.17 36.80 -0.58
N PRO A 227 13.13 37.25 -1.32
CA PRO A 227 13.29 37.64 -2.70
C PRO A 227 14.41 38.68 -2.79
N SER A 228 15.47 38.39 -3.56
CA SER A 228 16.46 39.39 -3.92
C SER A 228 15.71 40.54 -4.58
N ARG A 229 15.54 41.65 -3.86
CA ARG A 229 14.96 42.89 -4.36
C ARG A 229 15.95 43.52 -5.34
N THR A 230 16.10 42.88 -6.49
CA THR A 230 16.85 43.40 -7.64
C THR A 230 15.92 43.54 -8.84
N SER A 231 14.68 43.98 -8.60
CA SER A 231 13.85 44.58 -9.63
C SER A 231 14.18 46.09 -9.68
N PRO A 232 14.50 46.69 -10.84
CA PRO A 232 14.92 48.11 -10.90
C PRO A 232 13.80 49.12 -10.65
N LYS A 233 12.62 48.68 -10.23
CA LYS A 233 11.51 49.55 -9.84
C LYS A 233 10.66 48.83 -8.79
N PRO A 234 10.35 49.46 -7.64
CA PRO A 234 9.35 48.92 -6.74
C PRO A 234 8.03 48.85 -7.50
N ASP A 235 7.47 47.65 -7.60
CA ASP A 235 6.13 47.45 -8.14
C ASP A 235 5.14 48.14 -7.18
N THR A 236 4.51 49.21 -7.64
CA THR A 236 3.63 50.09 -6.86
C THR A 236 2.22 49.52 -6.70
N ARG A 237 1.94 48.35 -7.28
CA ARG A 237 0.63 47.70 -7.19
C ARG A 237 0.41 47.09 -5.81
N THR A 238 -0.82 47.17 -5.32
CA THR A 238 -1.28 46.51 -4.10
C THR A 238 -1.26 45.00 -4.27
N ASP A 239 -1.17 44.25 -3.17
CA ASP A 239 -1.22 42.78 -3.24
C ASP A 239 -2.58 42.28 -3.78
N GLY A 240 -3.67 43.02 -3.55
CA GLY A 240 -4.98 42.79 -4.18
C GLY A 240 -4.98 42.96 -5.70
N GLN A 241 -4.31 43.99 -6.23
CA GLN A 241 -4.14 44.18 -7.69
C GLN A 241 -3.28 43.07 -8.32
N ARG A 242 -2.28 42.57 -7.59
CA ARG A 242 -1.46 41.44 -8.06
C ARG A 242 -2.27 40.15 -8.09
N LEU A 243 -3.06 39.89 -7.04
CA LEU A 243 -3.94 38.73 -6.98
C LEU A 243 -4.95 38.74 -8.12
N ALA A 244 -5.61 39.87 -8.38
CA ALA A 244 -6.56 40.03 -9.48
C ALA A 244 -5.92 39.70 -10.84
N GLN A 245 -4.69 40.17 -11.09
CA GLN A 245 -3.98 39.87 -12.33
C GLN A 245 -3.58 38.38 -12.46
N VAL A 246 -3.20 37.73 -11.36
CA VAL A 246 -2.86 36.29 -11.39
C VAL A 246 -4.11 35.46 -11.67
N LEU A 247 -5.25 35.82 -11.06
CA LEU A 247 -6.53 35.14 -11.32
C LEU A 247 -6.97 35.32 -12.78
N ASP A 248 -6.76 36.51 -13.37
CA ASP A 248 -7.04 36.77 -14.78
C ASP A 248 -6.15 35.91 -15.72
N ILE A 249 -4.87 35.75 -15.39
CA ILE A 249 -3.95 34.87 -16.13
C ILE A 249 -4.39 33.40 -16.05
N VAL A 250 -4.80 32.94 -14.86
CA VAL A 250 -5.26 31.56 -14.65
C VAL A 250 -6.56 31.28 -15.41
N ASN A 251 -7.47 32.27 -15.48
CA ASN A 251 -8.70 32.17 -16.28
C ASN A 251 -8.43 32.11 -17.79
N GLY A 252 -7.24 32.52 -18.25
CA GLY A 252 -6.81 32.43 -19.64
C GLY A 252 -6.27 31.05 -20.06
N PHE A 253 -6.26 30.05 -19.18
CA PHE A 253 -5.72 28.72 -19.51
C PHE A 253 -6.67 27.94 -20.43
N SER A 254 -6.10 27.22 -21.40
CA SER A 254 -6.87 26.43 -22.36
C SER A 254 -7.47 25.14 -21.76
N ASP A 255 -6.94 24.70 -20.62
CA ASP A 255 -7.48 23.57 -19.84
C ASP A 255 -8.37 24.11 -18.73
N GLU A 256 -9.67 23.92 -18.91
CA GLU A 256 -10.71 24.45 -18.04
C GLU A 256 -10.66 23.81 -16.63
N THR A 257 -10.23 22.55 -16.52
CA THR A 257 -10.13 21.88 -15.21
C THR A 257 -8.94 22.42 -14.43
N ALA A 258 -7.80 22.63 -15.11
CA ALA A 258 -6.63 23.24 -14.49
C ALA A 258 -6.90 24.70 -14.07
N ALA A 259 -7.61 25.47 -14.91
CA ALA A 259 -8.00 26.84 -14.62
C ALA A 259 -8.86 26.92 -13.35
N ILE A 260 -9.91 26.11 -13.25
CA ILE A 260 -10.82 26.08 -12.09
C ILE A 260 -10.08 25.72 -10.80
N VAL A 261 -9.25 24.66 -10.82
CA VAL A 261 -8.55 24.19 -9.61
C VAL A 261 -7.51 25.21 -9.13
N LEU A 262 -6.76 25.81 -10.04
CA LEU A 262 -5.75 26.82 -9.70
C LEU A 262 -6.41 28.11 -9.21
N HIS A 263 -7.52 28.53 -9.83
CA HIS A 263 -8.27 29.69 -9.39
C HIS A 263 -8.79 29.51 -7.97
N ASP A 264 -9.41 28.36 -7.66
CA ASP A 264 -9.96 28.07 -6.33
C ASP A 264 -8.87 27.99 -5.26
N ALA A 265 -7.74 27.33 -5.56
CA ALA A 265 -6.61 27.24 -4.65
C ALA A 265 -5.99 28.61 -4.33
N LEU A 266 -5.84 29.49 -5.33
CA LEU A 266 -5.28 30.82 -5.15
C LEU A 266 -6.24 31.73 -4.38
N THR A 267 -7.54 31.64 -4.65
CA THR A 267 -8.55 32.43 -3.94
C THR A 267 -8.64 32.01 -2.47
N THR A 268 -8.61 30.70 -2.21
CA THR A 268 -8.61 30.14 -0.84
C THR A 268 -7.37 30.60 -0.07
N ALA A 269 -6.17 30.42 -0.65
CA ALA A 269 -4.93 30.84 0.00
C ALA A 269 -4.87 32.36 0.25
N ALA A 270 -5.40 33.17 -0.66
CA ALA A 270 -5.48 34.62 -0.48
C ALA A 270 -6.41 35.00 0.68
N SER A 271 -7.56 34.33 0.80
CA SER A 271 -8.51 34.56 1.90
C SER A 271 -7.91 34.19 3.27
N GLU A 272 -7.15 33.10 3.35
CA GLU A 272 -6.46 32.68 4.60
C GLU A 272 -5.39 33.68 5.03
N LEU A 273 -4.81 34.40 4.07
CA LEU A 273 -3.79 35.43 4.30
C LEU A 273 -4.36 36.84 4.44
N GLY A 274 -5.68 37.01 4.36
CA GLY A 274 -6.36 38.31 4.46
C GLY A 274 -6.12 39.24 3.27
N ILE A 275 -5.80 38.69 2.10
CA ILE A 275 -5.58 39.45 0.86
C ILE A 275 -6.87 39.33 0.02
N GLU A 276 -7.61 40.42 -0.07
CA GLU A 276 -8.79 40.49 -0.95
C GLU A 276 -8.39 41.06 -2.32
N PRO A 277 -8.92 40.53 -3.43
CA PRO A 277 -8.71 41.12 -4.74
C PRO A 277 -9.38 42.49 -4.79
N ASP A 278 -8.63 43.51 -5.21
CA ASP A 278 -9.20 44.83 -5.46
C ASP A 278 -10.19 44.69 -6.61
N LEU A 279 -11.49 44.79 -6.32
CA LEU A 279 -12.52 44.81 -7.33
C LEU A 279 -12.24 46.00 -8.26
N THR A 280 -11.99 45.72 -9.54
CA THR A 280 -11.87 46.77 -10.55
C THR A 280 -13.21 47.46 -10.67
N GLY A 281 -13.37 48.60 -9.99
CA GLY A 281 -14.50 49.50 -10.18
C GLY A 281 -14.44 50.15 -11.55
N GLU A 282 -15.58 50.15 -12.24
CA GLU A 282 -15.96 51.23 -13.17
C GLU A 282 -16.17 52.54 -12.39
#